data_AF-A0A1M3LD42-F1
#
_entry.id   AF-A0A1M3LD42-F1
#
_cell.length_a   1.000
_cell.length_b   1.000
_cell.length_c   1.000
_cell.angle_alpha   90.00
_cell.angle_beta   90.00
_cell.angle_gamma   90.00
#
_symmetry.space_group_name_H-M   'P 1'
#
loop_
_entity.id
_entity.type
_entity.pdbx_description
1 polymer ?
#
loop_
_entity_poly.entity_id
_entity_poly.type
_entity_poly.pdbx_seq_one_letter_code
_entity_poly.pdbx_strand_id
1 'polypeptide(L)'
;MADILRDILKKHKIQQSVVAKALGLQRVNINRYDNMIERSVKEVILISKATGIPFSELIGIDSKDIKNVDRFLKKLGKVEKSINEEQNEN
;
A
#
# COMPACT_ATOMS: atom_id res chain seq x y z
N MET A 1 -5.19 -15.36 7.05
CA MET A 1 -3.72 -15.32 7.17
C MET A 1 -3.28 -14.02 6.51
N ALA A 2 -2.47 -13.19 7.18
CA ALA A 2 -1.92 -12.01 6.52
C ALA A 2 -0.91 -12.49 5.48
N ASP A 3 -1.12 -12.18 4.20
CA ASP A 3 -0.18 -12.55 3.16
C ASP A 3 1.14 -11.83 3.41
N ILE A 4 2.19 -12.62 3.59
CA ILE A 4 3.54 -12.13 3.85
C ILE A 4 4.06 -11.48 2.58
N LEU A 5 4.70 -10.31 2.66
CA LEU A 5 5.25 -9.59 1.51
C LEU A 5 6.04 -10.51 0.56
N ARG A 6 6.81 -11.47 1.10
CA ARG A 6 7.56 -12.43 0.30
C ARG A 6 6.68 -13.30 -0.60
N ASP A 7 5.50 -13.71 -0.13
CA ASP A 7 4.61 -14.56 -0.90
C ASP A 7 3.91 -13.76 -2.00
N ILE A 8 3.57 -12.49 -1.72
CA ILE A 8 3.10 -11.55 -2.73
C ILE A 8 4.18 -11.36 -3.80
N LEU A 9 5.43 -11.09 -3.42
CA LEU A 9 6.53 -10.93 -4.37
C LEU A 9 6.78 -12.20 -5.20
N LYS A 10 6.72 -13.39 -4.58
CA LYS A 10 6.83 -14.68 -5.29
C LYS A 10 5.72 -14.87 -6.32
N LYS A 11 4.48 -14.58 -5.95
CA LYS A 11 3.30 -14.66 -6.84
C LYS A 11 3.48 -13.79 -8.08
N HIS A 12 4.03 -12.58 -7.89
CA HIS A 12 4.32 -11.63 -8.96
C HIS A 12 5.69 -11.85 -9.65
N LYS A 13 6.45 -12.89 -9.26
CA LYS A 13 7.81 -13.19 -9.76
C LYS A 13 8.79 -12.02 -9.63
N ILE A 14 8.62 -11.21 -8.58
CA ILE A 14 9.47 -10.04 -8.30
C ILE A 14 10.56 -10.43 -7.32
N GLN A 15 11.81 -10.03 -7.64
CA GLN A 15 12.92 -10.25 -6.74
C GLN A 15 12.87 -9.31 -5.54
N GLN A 16 13.20 -9.84 -4.35
CA GLN A 16 13.30 -9.06 -3.11
C GLN A 16 14.30 -7.90 -3.20
N SER A 17 15.31 -8.01 -4.07
CA SER A 17 16.29 -6.97 -4.37
C SER A 17 15.65 -5.68 -4.89
N VAL A 18 14.53 -5.76 -5.63
CA VAL A 18 13.82 -4.60 -6.18
C VAL A 18 13.25 -3.75 -5.03
N VAL A 19 12.60 -4.42 -4.07
CA VAL A 19 12.05 -3.76 -2.88
C VAL A 19 13.16 -3.23 -1.98
N ALA A 20 14.23 -4.00 -1.76
CA ALA A 20 15.37 -3.54 -0.96
C ALA A 20 16.00 -2.28 -1.54
N LYS A 21 16.16 -2.22 -2.88
CA LYS A 21 16.67 -1.03 -3.57
C LYS A 21 15.73 0.16 -3.43
N ALA A 22 14.43 -0.04 -3.56
CA ALA A 22 13.42 1.03 -3.41
C ALA A 22 13.38 1.63 -2.00
N LEU A 23 13.66 0.82 -0.99
CA LEU A 23 13.71 1.23 0.42
C LEU A 23 15.11 1.74 0.84
N GLY A 24 16.11 1.72 -0.06
CA GLY A 24 17.48 2.11 0.26
C GLY A 24 18.20 1.14 1.22
N LEU A 25 17.78 -0.12 1.27
CA LEU A 25 18.31 -1.14 2.17
C LEU A 25 19.45 -1.92 1.49
N GLN A 26 20.61 -2.02 2.16
CA GLN A 26 21.81 -2.66 1.59
C GLN A 26 21.70 -4.18 1.39
N ARG A 27 21.07 -4.93 2.30
CA ARG A 27 20.64 -6.34 2.14
C ARG A 27 20.02 -6.90 3.45
N VAL A 28 19.22 -7.96 3.30
CA VAL A 28 18.74 -8.94 4.31
C VAL A 28 17.54 -8.58 5.20
N ASN A 29 17.25 -7.31 5.52
CA ASN A 29 16.14 -7.02 6.44
C ASN A 29 14.72 -7.07 5.83
N ILE A 30 14.52 -7.63 4.64
CA ILE A 30 13.18 -7.73 4.04
C ILE A 30 12.23 -8.60 4.86
N ASN A 31 12.79 -9.50 5.68
CA ASN A 31 12.04 -10.29 6.64
C ASN A 31 11.26 -9.42 7.65
N ARG A 32 11.75 -8.20 7.94
CA ARG A 32 11.04 -7.22 8.79
C ARG A 32 9.87 -6.54 8.08
N TYR A 33 9.79 -6.69 6.76
CA TYR A 33 8.72 -6.16 5.91
C TYR A 33 7.69 -7.23 5.57
N ASP A 34 7.76 -8.40 6.21
CA ASP A 34 6.79 -9.47 6.04
C ASP A 34 5.38 -9.03 6.48
N ASN A 35 5.28 -8.23 7.57
CA ASN A 35 4.03 -7.61 7.98
C ASN A 35 3.92 -6.17 7.46
N MET A 36 3.24 -6.02 6.32
CA MET A 36 3.04 -4.72 5.67
C MET A 36 2.12 -3.77 6.44
N ILE A 37 1.30 -4.29 7.36
CA ILE A 37 0.40 -3.50 8.21
C ILE A 37 1.19 -2.69 9.26
N GLU A 38 2.35 -3.20 9.68
CA GLU A 38 3.22 -2.52 10.66
C GLU A 38 4.17 -1.49 10.02
N ARG A 39 4.15 -1.37 8.69
CA ARG A 39 5.03 -0.45 7.96
C ARG A 39 4.37 0.91 7.76
N SER A 40 5.20 1.93 7.58
CA SER A 40 4.65 3.26 7.29
C SER A 40 3.98 3.28 5.91
N VAL A 41 2.89 4.05 5.78
CA VAL A 41 2.18 4.22 4.50
C VAL A 41 3.14 4.65 3.37
N LYS A 42 4.12 5.51 3.69
CA LYS A 42 5.15 5.97 2.75
C LYS A 42 6.00 4.82 2.21
N GLU A 43 6.44 3.89 3.07
CA GLU A 43 7.21 2.71 2.65
C GLU A 43 6.37 1.80 1.75
N VAL A 44 5.10 1.57 2.10
CA VAL A 44 4.21 0.74 1.29
C VAL A 44 3.95 1.36 -0.08
N ILE A 45 3.80 2.69 -0.16
CA ILE A 45 3.70 3.42 -1.45
C ILE A 45 4.99 3.26 -2.27
N LEU A 46 6.17 3.36 -1.65
CA LEU A 46 7.45 3.15 -2.35
C LEU A 46 7.55 1.74 -2.93
N ILE A 47 7.15 0.72 -2.15
CA ILE A 47 7.10 -0.67 -2.60
C ILE A 47 6.11 -0.83 -3.75
N SER A 48 4.90 -0.26 -3.64
CA SER A 48 3.89 -0.28 -4.70
C SER A 48 4.43 0.30 -6.01
N LYS A 49 5.07 1.47 -5.95
CA LYS A 49 5.68 2.11 -7.12
C LYS A 49 6.82 1.29 -7.72
N ALA A 50 7.67 0.70 -6.89
CA ALA A 50 8.83 -0.07 -7.36
C ALA A 50 8.46 -1.44 -7.93
N THR A 51 7.36 -2.03 -7.47
CA THR A 51 6.93 -3.39 -7.85
C THR A 51 5.80 -3.40 -8.87
N GLY A 52 5.05 -2.29 -9.00
CA GLY A 52 3.80 -2.25 -9.76
C GLY A 52 2.63 -2.94 -9.06
N ILE A 53 2.82 -3.49 -7.86
CA ILE A 53 1.77 -4.16 -7.10
C ILE A 53 0.87 -3.08 -6.47
N PRO A 54 -0.47 -3.18 -6.61
CA PRO A 54 -1.39 -2.23 -6.00
C PRO A 54 -1.21 -2.16 -4.48
N PHE A 55 -1.28 -0.94 -3.93
CA PHE A 55 -1.19 -0.70 -2.48
C PHE A 55 -2.15 -1.60 -1.68
N SER A 56 -3.39 -1.78 -2.16
CA SER A 56 -4.40 -2.63 -1.54
C SER A 56 -3.99 -4.09 -1.44
N GLU A 57 -3.34 -4.63 -2.48
CA GLU A 57 -2.85 -6.01 -2.49
C GLU A 57 -1.68 -6.17 -1.50
N LEU A 58 -0.79 -5.17 -1.40
CA LEU A 58 0.34 -5.20 -0.47
C LEU A 58 -0.07 -5.23 1.01
N ILE A 59 -1.18 -4.59 1.38
CA ILE A 59 -1.69 -4.57 2.75
C ILE A 59 -2.72 -5.66 3.03
N GLY A 60 -2.99 -6.54 2.06
CA GLY A 60 -3.95 -7.63 2.20
C GLY A 60 -5.40 -7.16 2.37
N ILE A 61 -5.73 -5.93 1.93
CA ILE A 61 -7.11 -5.44 1.95
C ILE A 61 -7.77 -5.85 0.63
N ASP A 62 -8.78 -6.71 0.71
CA ASP A 62 -9.58 -7.06 -0.46
C ASP A 62 -10.30 -5.78 -0.95
N SER A 63 -10.45 -5.67 -2.27
CA SER A 63 -11.29 -4.68 -2.92
C SER A 63 -12.68 -4.51 -2.28
N LYS A 64 -13.23 -5.57 -1.66
CA LYS A 64 -14.47 -5.55 -0.89
C LYS A 64 -14.35 -4.75 0.41
N ASP A 65 -13.24 -4.91 1.13
CA ASP A 65 -12.99 -4.20 2.39
C ASP A 65 -12.79 -2.71 2.14
N ILE A 66 -12.10 -2.33 1.05
CA ILE A 66 -11.99 -0.91 0.63
C ILE A 66 -13.37 -0.33 0.34
N LYS A 67 -14.23 -1.05 -0.38
CA LYS A 67 -15.60 -0.61 -0.68
C LYS A 67 -16.44 -0.46 0.60
N ASN A 68 -16.23 -1.33 1.59
CA ASN A 68 -16.92 -1.27 2.86
C ASN A 68 -16.45 -0.07 3.71
N VAL A 69 -15.14 0.22 3.72
CA VAL A 69 -14.57 1.42 4.36
C VAL A 69 -15.08 2.69 3.67
N ASP A 70 -15.05 2.76 2.34
CA ASP A 70 -15.59 3.89 1.58
C ASP A 70 -17.07 4.14 1.88
N ARG A 71 -17.89 3.08 1.88
CA ARG A 71 -19.31 3.15 2.26
C ARG A 71 -19.49 3.63 3.70
N PHE A 72 -18.67 3.15 4.62
CA PHE A 72 -18.72 3.56 6.03
C PHE A 72 -18.34 5.03 6.21
N LEU A 73 -17.28 5.51 5.57
CA LEU A 73 -16.84 6.91 5.61
C LEU A 73 -17.86 7.86 4.98
N LYS A 74 -18.49 7.45 3.87
CA LYS A 74 -19.63 8.17 3.26
C LYS A 74 -20.82 8.25 4.22
N LYS A 75 -21.14 7.15 4.92
CA LYS A 75 -22.19 7.13 5.96
C LYS A 75 -21.87 8.05 7.14
N LEU A 76 -20.59 8.26 7.44
CA LEU A 76 -20.14 9.21 8.47
C LEU A 76 -20.05 10.66 7.97
N GLY A 77 -20.33 10.96 6.70
CA GLY A 77 -20.29 12.32 6.13
C GLY A 77 -18.87 12.91 6.02
N LYS A 78 -17.82 12.08 6.04
CA LYS A 78 -16.41 12.55 6.13
C LYS A 78 -15.69 12.72 4.78
N VAL A 79 -16.34 12.45 3.64
CA VAL A 79 -15.65 12.34 2.33
C VAL A 79 -15.86 13.58 1.43
N GLU A 80 -16.78 14.49 1.74
CA GLU A 80 -17.16 15.58 0.82
C GLU A 80 -16.31 16.87 0.88
N LYS A 81 -15.22 16.96 1.65
CA LYS A 81 -14.51 18.25 1.86
C LYS A 81 -13.06 18.37 1.39
N SER A 82 -12.49 17.43 0.64
CA SER A 82 -11.03 17.47 0.37
C SER A 82 -10.60 17.53 -1.11
N ILE A 83 -11.52 17.67 -2.07
CA ILE A 83 -11.14 17.67 -3.50
C ILE A 83 -11.56 18.94 -4.25
N ASN A 84 -12.35 19.84 -3.65
CA ASN A 84 -12.90 21.02 -4.34
C ASN A 84 -12.40 22.37 -3.77
N GLU A 85 -11.11 22.53 -3.48
CA GLU A 85 -10.54 23.85 -3.13
C GLU A 85 -9.25 24.20 -3.91
N GLU A 86 -9.08 23.69 -5.13
CA GLU A 86 -7.90 24.06 -5.97
C GLU A 86 -8.21 24.59 -7.37
N GLN A 87 -9.45 25.00 -7.67
CA GLN A 87 -9.75 25.75 -8.90
C GLN A 87 -10.75 26.89 -8.67
N ASN A 88 -10.41 27.82 -7.79
CA ASN A 88 -10.98 29.16 -7.86
C ASN A 88 -10.08 30.20 -7.20
N GLU A 89 -8.95 30.52 -7.84
CA GLU A 89 -8.27 31.80 -7.62
C GLU A 89 -7.93 32.42 -8.99
N ASN A 90 -8.77 33.40 -9.36
CA ASN A 90 -8.60 34.57 -10.24
C ASN A 90 -7.59 34.53 -11.40
#